data_AF-B4JRP5-F1
#
_entry.id   AF-B4JRP5-F1
#
_cell.length_a   1.000
_cell.length_b   1.000
_cell.length_c   1.000
_cell.angle_alpha   90.00
_cell.angle_beta   90.00
_cell.angle_gamma   90.00
#
_symmetry.space_group_name_H-M   'P 1'
#
loop_
_entity.id
_entity.type
_entity.pdbx_description
1 polymer ?
#
loop_
_entity_poly.entity_id
_entity_poly.type
_entity_poly.pdbx_seq_one_letter_code
_entity_poly.pdbx_strand_id
1 'polypeptide(L)'
;MSQAHSSDDEADFKAVNTANQQRIKEKVAKINYVDGVVDGREKVFQSSFDQGYADGLRTGIEIAKFRAFYDALSDTDVDDNLAREQLVYQDMKMADATDKTHFKYLEYQTEPLRIVSEKQKLYIDETMKNLAGALPTTTNLFRSKAK
;
A
#
# COMPACT_ATOMS: atom_id res chain seq x y z
N MET A 1 24.48 -69.83 34.92
CA MET A 1 24.45 -69.10 33.64
C MET A 1 23.58 -67.87 33.85
N SER A 2 24.15 -66.77 34.31
CA SER A 2 23.44 -65.51 34.52
C SER A 2 24.11 -64.47 33.62
N GLN A 3 23.44 -64.12 32.53
CA GLN A 3 23.89 -63.12 31.55
C GLN A 3 24.05 -61.77 32.26
N ALA A 4 25.28 -61.27 32.26
CA ALA A 4 25.57 -59.88 32.59
C ALA A 4 25.05 -59.01 31.44
N HIS A 5 23.79 -58.56 31.54
CA HIS A 5 23.25 -57.57 30.61
C HIS A 5 23.87 -56.21 30.91
N SER A 6 24.91 -55.93 30.13
CA SER A 6 25.19 -54.68 29.43
C SER A 6 25.01 -53.36 30.21
N SER A 7 26.09 -52.97 30.89
CA SER A 7 26.36 -51.56 31.22
C SER A 7 26.65 -50.71 29.96
N ASP A 8 26.91 -51.35 28.82
CA ASP A 8 27.21 -50.70 27.54
C ASP A 8 25.92 -50.22 26.85
N ASP A 9 24.83 -51.01 26.96
CA ASP A 9 23.53 -50.71 26.32
C ASP A 9 22.89 -49.43 26.90
N GLU A 10 23.03 -49.19 28.21
CA GLU A 10 22.49 -48.00 28.88
C GLU A 10 23.24 -46.72 28.45
N ALA A 11 24.57 -46.84 28.27
CA ALA A 11 25.41 -45.74 27.81
C ALA A 11 25.14 -45.40 26.33
N ASP A 12 25.02 -46.41 25.48
CA ASP A 12 24.66 -46.26 24.06
C ASP A 12 23.26 -45.69 23.89
N PHE A 13 22.27 -46.15 24.68
CA PHE A 13 20.92 -45.61 24.64
C PHE A 13 20.88 -44.12 25.02
N LYS A 14 21.64 -43.71 26.05
CA LYS A 14 21.79 -42.29 26.42
C LYS A 14 22.44 -41.47 25.31
N ALA A 15 23.49 -41.99 24.67
CA ALA A 15 24.18 -41.31 23.59
C ALA A 15 23.26 -41.09 22.38
N VAL A 16 22.51 -42.11 21.97
CA VAL A 16 21.54 -42.04 20.87
C VAL A 16 20.40 -41.08 21.20
N ASN A 17 19.86 -41.11 22.42
CA ASN A 17 18.80 -40.20 22.84
C ASN A 17 19.28 -38.75 22.84
N THR A 18 20.49 -38.48 23.35
CA THR A 18 21.08 -37.13 23.35
C THR A 18 21.31 -36.62 21.93
N ALA A 19 21.84 -37.46 21.04
CA ALA A 19 22.03 -37.11 19.63
C ALA A 19 20.70 -36.84 18.91
N ASN A 20 19.66 -37.62 19.20
CA ASN A 20 18.32 -37.38 18.63
C ASN A 20 17.69 -36.09 19.16
N GLN A 21 17.80 -35.81 20.46
CA GLN A 21 17.32 -34.55 21.03
C GLN A 21 18.02 -33.34 20.41
N GLN A 22 19.33 -33.43 20.18
CA GLN A 22 20.09 -32.37 19.52
C GLN A 22 19.63 -32.16 18.06
N ARG A 23 19.43 -33.25 17.30
CA ARG A 23 18.87 -33.18 15.93
C ARG A 23 17.47 -32.58 15.89
N ILE A 24 16.62 -32.89 16.87
CA ILE A 24 15.28 -32.30 16.98
C ILE A 24 15.39 -30.79 17.23
N LYS A 25 16.25 -30.36 18.16
CA LYS A 25 16.48 -28.92 18.43
C LYS A 25 16.98 -28.17 17.20
N GLU A 26 17.93 -28.75 16.46
CA GLU A 26 18.45 -28.15 15.23
C GLU A 26 17.40 -28.04 14.13
N LYS A 27 16.53 -29.06 13.98
CA LYS A 27 15.41 -29.00 13.04
C LYS A 27 14.40 -27.93 13.44
N VAL A 28 14.02 -27.84 14.71
CA VAL A 28 13.11 -26.81 15.23
C VAL A 28 13.69 -25.43 15.03
N ALA A 29 14.99 -25.22 15.32
CA ALA A 29 15.64 -23.93 15.11
C ALA A 29 15.63 -23.51 13.63
N LYS A 30 15.87 -24.45 12.70
CA LYS A 30 15.78 -24.19 11.25
C LYS A 30 14.36 -23.84 10.81
N ILE A 31 13.37 -24.60 11.28
CA ILE A 31 11.94 -24.34 10.98
C ILE A 31 11.56 -22.95 11.49
N ASN A 32 11.84 -22.64 12.76
CA ASN A 32 11.51 -21.34 13.35
C ASN A 32 12.21 -20.18 12.64
N TYR A 33 13.44 -20.36 12.16
CA TYR A 33 14.13 -19.34 11.36
C TYR A 33 13.44 -19.14 10.00
N VAL A 34 13.07 -20.23 9.32
CA VAL A 34 12.34 -20.16 8.05
C VAL A 34 10.99 -19.47 8.24
N ASP A 35 10.23 -19.85 9.26
CA ASP A 35 8.94 -19.24 9.60
C ASP A 35 9.11 -17.74 9.90
N GLY A 36 10.11 -17.37 10.70
CA GLY A 36 10.40 -15.96 10.98
C GLY A 36 10.77 -15.14 9.74
N VAL A 37 11.49 -15.73 8.78
CA VAL A 37 11.79 -15.09 7.48
C VAL A 37 10.55 -14.98 6.60
N VAL A 38 9.64 -15.97 6.64
CA VAL A 38 8.35 -15.91 5.93
C VAL A 38 7.47 -14.83 6.52
N ASP A 39 7.26 -14.82 7.83
CA ASP A 39 6.45 -13.82 8.53
C ASP A 39 7.01 -12.40 8.34
N GLY A 40 8.33 -12.25 8.38
CA GLY A 40 8.99 -10.97 8.13
C GLY A 40 8.74 -10.46 6.71
N ARG A 41 8.81 -11.35 5.71
CA ARG A 41 8.51 -10.98 4.31
C ARG A 41 7.05 -10.62 4.12
N GLU A 42 6.14 -11.41 4.67
CA GLU A 42 4.70 -11.16 4.59
C GLU A 42 4.34 -9.80 5.22
N LYS A 43 4.90 -9.50 6.39
CA LYS A 43 4.67 -8.22 7.07
C LYS A 43 5.16 -7.02 6.24
N VAL A 44 6.33 -7.13 5.61
CA VAL A 44 6.87 -6.06 4.75
C VAL A 44 6.05 -5.93 3.47
N PHE A 45 5.60 -7.05 2.90
CA PHE A 45 4.72 -7.04 1.75
C PHE A 45 3.39 -6.36 2.07
N GLN A 46 2.71 -6.78 3.15
CA GLN A 46 1.44 -6.21 3.55
C GLN A 46 1.54 -4.71 3.84
N SER A 47 2.57 -4.27 4.58
CA SER A 47 2.74 -2.83 4.84
C SER A 47 2.99 -2.03 3.56
N SER A 48 3.72 -2.62 2.61
CA SER A 48 3.99 -1.99 1.32
C SER A 48 2.74 -1.91 0.45
N PHE A 49 1.93 -2.97 0.47
CA PHE A 49 0.64 -3.04 -0.22
C PHE A 49 -0.34 -2.03 0.36
N ASP A 50 -0.50 -1.99 1.69
CA ASP A 50 -1.42 -1.07 2.37
C ASP A 50 -1.09 0.39 2.03
N GLN A 51 0.20 0.75 2.07
CA GLN A 51 0.65 2.09 1.72
C GLN A 51 0.38 2.41 0.25
N GLY A 52 0.76 1.51 -0.67
CA GLY A 52 0.53 1.70 -2.10
C GLY A 52 -0.96 1.79 -2.46
N TYR A 53 -1.79 0.98 -1.80
CA TYR A 53 -3.24 1.01 -1.95
C TYR A 53 -3.83 2.34 -1.45
N ALA A 54 -3.43 2.80 -0.26
CA ALA A 54 -3.90 4.08 0.29
C ALA A 54 -3.53 5.25 -0.63
N ASP A 55 -2.30 5.28 -1.12
CA ASP A 55 -1.81 6.33 -2.03
C ASP A 55 -2.56 6.30 -3.38
N GLY A 56 -2.78 5.11 -3.94
CA GLY A 56 -3.51 4.93 -5.20
C GLY A 56 -4.99 5.27 -5.06
N LEU A 57 -5.65 4.83 -3.99
CA LEU A 57 -7.05 5.13 -3.72
C LEU A 57 -7.28 6.63 -3.54
N ARG A 58 -6.41 7.30 -2.76
CA ARG A 58 -6.47 8.75 -2.58
C ARG A 58 -6.34 9.47 -3.92
N THR A 59 -5.36 9.08 -4.74
CA THR A 59 -5.15 9.63 -6.08
C THR A 59 -6.39 9.50 -6.95
N GLY A 60 -6.95 8.29 -7.00
CA GLY A 60 -8.16 8.01 -7.78
C GLY A 60 -9.34 8.86 -7.37
N ILE A 61 -9.66 8.90 -6.07
CA ILE A 61 -10.82 9.65 -5.55
C ILE A 61 -10.65 11.15 -5.76
N GLU A 62 -9.49 11.70 -5.45
CA GLU A 62 -9.23 13.14 -5.52
C GLU A 62 -9.36 13.69 -6.94
N ILE A 63 -8.97 12.89 -7.96
CA ILE A 63 -9.08 13.28 -9.37
C ILE A 63 -10.50 12.98 -9.90
N ALA A 64 -11.02 11.77 -9.67
CA ALA A 64 -12.28 11.32 -10.23
C ALA A 64 -13.47 12.16 -9.77
N LYS A 65 -13.44 12.69 -8.54
CA LYS A 65 -14.55 13.50 -8.01
C LYS A 65 -14.85 14.76 -8.82
N PHE A 66 -13.84 15.40 -9.41
CA PHE A 66 -14.06 16.60 -10.24
C PHE A 66 -14.78 16.24 -11.53
N ARG A 67 -14.31 15.17 -12.20
CA ARG A 67 -14.96 14.65 -13.40
C ARG A 67 -16.40 14.25 -13.11
N ALA A 68 -16.61 13.42 -12.09
CA ALA A 68 -17.94 12.97 -11.70
C ALA A 68 -18.87 14.13 -11.33
N PHE A 69 -18.35 15.17 -10.68
CA PHE A 69 -19.13 16.36 -10.35
C PHE A 69 -19.61 17.10 -11.61
N TYR A 70 -18.74 17.37 -12.57
CA TYR A 70 -19.14 18.06 -13.79
C TYR A 70 -19.97 17.20 -14.74
N ASP A 71 -19.73 15.88 -14.77
CA ASP A 71 -20.56 14.92 -15.50
C ASP A 71 -21.99 14.87 -14.92
N ALA A 72 -22.14 15.04 -13.59
CA ALA A 72 -23.46 15.11 -12.95
C ALA A 72 -24.14 16.47 -13.16
N LEU A 73 -23.39 17.56 -13.30
CA LEU A 73 -23.94 18.90 -13.50
C LEU A 73 -24.41 19.16 -14.93
N SER A 74 -23.91 18.44 -15.93
CA SER A 74 -24.29 18.67 -17.34
C SER A 74 -25.78 18.45 -17.63
N ASP A 75 -26.51 17.80 -16.71
CA ASP A 75 -27.96 17.55 -16.82
C ASP A 75 -28.82 18.56 -16.03
N THR A 76 -28.22 19.59 -15.44
CA THR A 76 -28.91 20.54 -14.55
C THR A 76 -28.69 21.98 -14.99
N ASP A 77 -29.66 22.86 -14.74
CA ASP A 77 -29.47 24.30 -14.92
C ASP A 77 -28.53 24.82 -13.80
N VAL A 78 -27.31 25.21 -14.18
CA VAL A 78 -26.23 25.58 -13.27
C VAL A 78 -25.99 27.09 -13.26
N ASP A 79 -25.58 27.60 -12.10
CA ASP A 79 -25.12 28.99 -11.94
C ASP A 79 -23.99 29.33 -12.94
N ASP A 80 -23.98 30.57 -13.41
CA ASP A 80 -23.01 31.06 -14.41
C ASP A 80 -21.55 30.84 -13.97
N ASN A 81 -21.26 30.88 -12.67
CA ASN A 81 -19.91 30.63 -12.17
C ASN A 81 -19.50 29.17 -12.31
N LEU A 82 -20.42 28.23 -12.07
CA LEU A 82 -20.17 26.79 -12.23
C LEU A 82 -20.05 26.41 -13.71
N ALA A 83 -20.88 27.00 -14.58
CA ALA A 83 -20.78 26.80 -16.02
C ALA A 83 -19.42 27.27 -16.56
N ARG A 84 -18.92 28.42 -16.08
CA ARG A 84 -17.57 28.91 -16.42
C ARG A 84 -16.47 27.99 -15.90
N GLU A 85 -16.54 27.54 -14.65
CA GLU A 85 -15.55 26.61 -14.10
C GLU A 85 -15.55 25.26 -14.82
N GLN A 86 -16.70 24.79 -15.31
CA GLN A 86 -16.79 23.56 -16.12
C GLN A 86 -15.99 23.68 -17.42
N LEU A 87 -16.07 24.83 -18.12
CA LEU A 87 -15.27 25.08 -19.32
C LEU A 87 -13.77 25.10 -18.98
N VAL A 88 -13.39 25.77 -17.88
CA VAL A 88 -12.00 25.78 -17.41
C VAL A 88 -11.52 24.35 -17.12
N TYR A 89 -12.33 23.53 -16.46
CA TYR A 89 -11.97 22.13 -16.19
C TYR A 89 -11.78 21.31 -17.47
N GLN A 90 -12.64 21.49 -18.47
CA GLN A 90 -12.49 20.84 -19.78
C GLN A 90 -11.20 21.29 -20.50
N ASP A 91 -10.87 22.58 -20.44
CA ASP A 91 -9.65 23.15 -21.03
C ASP A 91 -8.37 22.64 -20.35
N MET A 92 -8.42 22.30 -19.06
CA MET A 92 -7.29 21.71 -18.33
C MET A 92 -6.91 20.31 -18.85
N LYS A 93 -7.80 19.64 -19.60
CA LYS A 93 -7.56 18.31 -20.20
C LYS A 93 -6.91 17.32 -19.23
N MET A 94 -7.44 17.28 -18.01
CA MET A 94 -6.93 16.35 -17.00
C MET A 94 -7.04 14.91 -17.51
N ALA A 95 -5.98 14.15 -17.31
CA ALA A 95 -6.01 12.72 -17.56
C ALA A 95 -7.01 12.03 -16.62
N ASP A 96 -7.46 10.85 -17.03
CA ASP A 96 -8.38 10.06 -16.22
C ASP A 96 -7.72 9.64 -14.90
N ALA A 97 -8.48 9.46 -13.83
CA ALA A 97 -7.95 9.17 -12.51
C ALA A 97 -7.13 7.86 -12.45
N THR A 98 -7.35 6.94 -13.39
CA THR A 98 -6.61 5.69 -13.55
C THR A 98 -5.41 5.80 -14.50
N ASP A 99 -5.14 6.97 -15.06
CA ASP A 99 -4.04 7.19 -15.98
C ASP A 99 -2.69 7.04 -15.26
N LYS A 100 -1.75 6.39 -15.95
CA LYS A 100 -0.42 6.07 -15.43
C LYS A 100 0.38 7.30 -15.02
N THR A 101 0.13 8.45 -15.64
CA THR A 101 0.82 9.72 -15.33
C THR A 101 0.58 10.21 -13.90
N HIS A 102 -0.49 9.75 -13.25
CA HIS A 102 -0.78 10.09 -11.87
C HIS A 102 0.04 9.29 -10.85
N PHE A 103 0.70 8.20 -11.25
CA PHE A 103 1.30 7.25 -10.32
C PHE A 103 2.82 7.32 -10.30
N LYS A 104 3.37 7.93 -9.25
CA LYS A 104 4.80 8.21 -9.08
C LYS A 104 5.65 6.96 -8.88
N TYR A 105 5.07 5.84 -8.47
CA TYR A 105 5.81 4.58 -8.42
C TYR A 105 6.33 4.13 -9.79
N LEU A 106 5.71 4.55 -10.90
CA LEU A 106 6.18 4.23 -12.25
C LEU A 106 7.43 5.03 -12.64
N GLU A 107 7.59 6.23 -12.08
CA GLU A 107 8.73 7.13 -12.31
C GLU A 107 9.91 6.82 -11.36
N TYR A 108 9.62 6.35 -10.15
CA TYR A 108 10.61 6.18 -9.06
C TYR A 108 10.75 4.72 -8.61
N GLN A 109 10.82 3.77 -9.55
CA GLN A 109 10.84 2.33 -9.27
C GLN A 109 12.05 1.86 -8.44
N THR A 110 13.15 2.62 -8.45
CA THR A 110 14.38 2.30 -7.72
C THR A 110 14.43 2.92 -6.33
N GLU A 111 13.46 3.78 -5.98
CA GLU A 111 13.43 4.49 -4.71
C GLU A 111 12.72 3.66 -3.63
N PRO A 112 13.06 3.85 -2.34
CA PRO A 112 12.30 3.25 -1.26
C PRO A 112 10.83 3.70 -1.28
N LEU A 113 9.91 2.78 -0.94
CA LEU A 113 8.46 3.06 -0.95
C LEU A 113 8.08 4.33 -0.19
N ARG A 114 8.76 4.62 0.93
CA ARG A 114 8.53 5.85 1.71
C ARG A 114 8.73 7.11 0.85
N ILE A 115 9.79 7.15 0.05
CA ILE A 115 10.11 8.28 -0.83
C ILE A 115 9.11 8.37 -1.97
N VAL A 116 8.75 7.22 -2.56
CA VAL A 116 7.72 7.16 -3.61
C VAL A 116 6.38 7.68 -3.10
N SER A 117 5.98 7.26 -1.90
CA SER A 117 4.74 7.68 -1.24
C SER A 117 4.73 9.19 -0.94
N GLU A 118 5.83 9.73 -0.41
CA GLU A 118 6.00 11.17 -0.19
C GLU A 118 5.85 11.95 -1.50
N LYS A 119 6.46 11.48 -2.59
CA LYS A 119 6.33 12.09 -3.93
C LYS A 119 4.92 11.99 -4.49
N GLN A 120 4.23 10.86 -4.29
CA GLN A 120 2.83 10.69 -4.68
C GLN A 120 1.94 11.69 -3.93
N LYS A 121 2.15 11.84 -2.62
CA LYS A 121 1.42 12.79 -1.79
C LYS A 121 1.63 14.22 -2.28
N LEU A 122 2.88 14.63 -2.50
CA LEU A 122 3.20 15.97 -3.01
C LEU A 122 2.54 16.22 -4.37
N TYR A 123 2.60 15.24 -5.27
CA TYR A 123 1.95 15.34 -6.58
C TYR A 123 0.43 15.61 -6.46
N ILE A 124 -0.26 14.87 -5.59
CA ILE A 124 -1.70 15.06 -5.37
C ILE A 124 -1.98 16.40 -4.69
N ASP A 125 -1.20 16.78 -3.68
CA ASP A 125 -1.39 18.04 -2.96
C ASP A 125 -1.21 19.24 -3.90
N GLU A 126 -0.22 19.21 -4.79
CA GLU A 126 0.00 20.23 -5.83
C GLU A 126 -1.14 20.25 -6.86
N THR A 127 -1.58 19.07 -7.32
CA THR A 127 -2.70 18.96 -8.27
C THR A 127 -3.98 19.54 -7.66
N MET A 128 -4.28 19.20 -6.40
CA MET A 128 -5.44 19.73 -5.69
C MET A 128 -5.33 21.22 -5.43
N LYS A 129 -4.12 21.74 -5.18
CA LYS A 129 -3.88 23.19 -5.05
C LYS A 129 -4.14 23.92 -6.37
N ASN A 130 -3.69 23.37 -7.49
CA ASN A 130 -3.92 23.94 -8.81
C ASN A 130 -5.42 23.95 -9.15
N LEU A 131 -6.13 22.85 -8.87
CA LEU A 131 -7.58 22.78 -9.03
C LEU A 131 -8.33 23.74 -8.11
N ALA A 132 -7.88 23.90 -6.86
CA ALA A 132 -8.48 24.88 -5.95
C ALA A 132 -8.33 26.32 -6.45
N GLY A 133 -7.22 26.64 -7.11
CA GLY A 133 -6.98 27.95 -7.72
C GLY A 133 -7.80 28.17 -8.99
N ALA A 134 -7.92 27.14 -9.83
CA ALA A 134 -8.65 27.23 -11.10
C ALA A 134 -10.19 27.12 -10.93
N LEU A 135 -10.64 26.33 -9.96
CA LEU A 135 -12.04 25.94 -9.74
C LEU A 135 -12.45 26.22 -8.28
N PRO A 136 -12.38 27.49 -7.82
CA PRO A 136 -12.60 27.83 -6.41
C PRO A 136 -14.03 27.53 -5.94
N THR A 137 -15.05 27.73 -6.77
CA THR A 137 -16.46 27.49 -6.42
C THR A 137 -16.67 26.00 -6.16
N THR A 138 -16.28 25.18 -7.13
CA THR A 138 -16.36 23.71 -7.03
C THR A 138 -15.57 23.17 -5.84
N THR A 139 -14.34 23.65 -5.65
CA THR A 139 -13.50 23.19 -4.55
C THR A 139 -14.05 23.60 -3.18
N ASN A 140 -14.65 24.78 -3.07
CA ASN A 140 -15.32 25.21 -1.85
C ASN A 140 -16.55 24.36 -1.54
N LEU A 141 -17.30 23.92 -2.56
CA LEU A 141 -18.42 22.98 -2.36
C LEU A 141 -17.95 21.66 -1.74
N PHE A 142 -16.84 21.10 -2.21
CA PHE A 142 -16.26 19.89 -1.64
C PHE A 142 -15.79 20.06 -0.18
N ARG A 143 -15.35 21.26 0.21
CA ARG A 143 -14.95 21.55 1.60
C ARG A 143 -16.14 21.84 2.52
N SER A 144 -17.22 22.42 1.99
CA SER A 144 -18.35 22.96 2.76
C SER A 144 -19.22 21.91 3.46
N LYS A 145 -19.07 20.61 3.14
CA LYS A 145 -19.89 19.51 3.71
C LYS A 145 -19.24 18.71 4.85
N ALA A 146 -18.08 19.13 5.36
CA ALA A 146 -17.55 18.59 6.60
C ALA A 146 -18.19 19.28 7.82
N LYS A 147 -19.39 18.83 8.20
CA LYS A 147 -19.97 19.07 9.53
C LYS A 147 -20.30 17.73 10.19
#